data_AF-A0A1E3BRL8-F1
#
_entry.id   AF-A0A1E3BRL8-F1
#
_cell.length_a   1.000
_cell.length_b   1.000
_cell.length_c   1.000
_cell.angle_alpha   90.00
_cell.angle_beta   90.00
_cell.angle_gamma   90.00
#
_symmetry.space_group_name_H-M   'P 1'
#
loop_
_entity.id
_entity.type
_entity.pdbx_description
1 polymer ?
#
loop_
_entity_poly.entity_id
_entity_poly.type
_entity_poly.pdbx_seq_one_letter_code
_entity_poly.pdbx_strand_id
1 'polypeptide(L)'
;MPLTFCPNCSNVLTISRADPSPKYPLGVNRFECRTCPYQYILKSGWSEKTPMKQKEVEDVFGGKEEFANADSIGTQCPAENCNGDRAYFFQLQIRSADEPMTTFLKCTTCGARWREN
;
A
#
# COMPACT_ATOMS: atom_id res chain seq x y z
N MET A 1 16.72 13.46 14.76
CA MET A 1 15.80 13.86 13.68
C MET A 1 15.94 15.36 13.47
N PRO A 2 16.70 15.82 12.46
CA PRO A 2 16.66 17.22 12.08
C PRO A 2 15.33 17.50 11.36
N LEU A 3 14.76 18.67 11.63
CA LEU A 3 13.46 19.06 11.09
C LEU A 3 13.54 19.18 9.56
N THR A 4 12.88 18.26 8.85
CA THR A 4 12.51 18.42 7.43
C THR A 4 11.54 19.58 7.21
N PHE A 5 11.08 20.21 8.30
CA PHE A 5 10.15 21.32 8.33
C PHE A 5 10.82 22.59 8.82
N CYS A 6 10.44 23.72 8.25
CA CYS A 6 10.90 25.01 8.72
C CYS A 6 10.26 25.36 10.09
N PRO A 7 11.03 25.90 11.05
CA PRO A 7 10.49 26.29 12.36
C PRO A 7 9.49 27.45 12.32
N ASN A 8 9.46 28.24 11.23
CA ASN A 8 8.60 29.42 11.11
C ASN A 8 7.36 29.19 10.22
N CYS A 9 7.54 28.54 9.06
CA CYS A 9 6.47 28.29 8.09
C CYS A 9 5.82 26.89 8.28
N SER A 10 6.40 26.00 9.09
CA SER A 10 6.05 24.56 9.20
C SER A 10 5.98 23.80 7.86
N ASN A 11 6.43 24.42 6.77
CA ASN A 11 6.47 23.83 5.44
C ASN A 11 7.73 22.99 5.26
N VAL A 12 7.63 22.03 4.34
CA VAL A 12 8.74 21.17 3.96
C VAL A 12 9.89 22.00 3.37
N LEU A 13 11.11 21.71 3.85
CA LEU A 13 12.33 22.31 3.34
C LEU A 13 12.78 21.61 2.06
N THR A 14 13.15 22.40 1.06
CA THR A 14 13.69 21.90 -0.21
C THR A 14 15.21 22.03 -0.25
N ILE A 15 15.89 21.12 -0.95
CA ILE A 15 17.35 21.15 -1.08
C ILE A 15 17.71 22.00 -2.31
N SER A 16 18.52 23.04 -2.10
CA SER A 16 19.10 23.87 -3.15
C SER A 16 20.61 24.04 -2.90
N ARG A 17 21.37 24.55 -3.88
CA ARG A 17 22.82 24.79 -3.74
C ARG A 17 23.09 26.26 -3.43
N ALA A 18 23.80 26.53 -2.34
CA ALA A 18 24.33 27.85 -1.99
C ALA A 18 25.32 28.34 -3.04
N ASP A 19 25.38 29.67 -3.18
CA ASP A 19 26.32 30.31 -4.09
C ASP A 19 27.77 29.97 -3.72
N PRO A 20 28.67 29.90 -4.72
CA PRO A 20 30.08 29.64 -4.48
C PRO A 20 30.66 30.68 -3.52
N SER A 21 31.25 30.22 -2.41
CA SER A 21 32.00 31.08 -1.50
C SER A 21 33.49 30.81 -1.66
N PRO A 22 34.39 31.74 -1.29
CA PRO A 22 35.84 31.53 -1.35
C PRO A 22 36.31 30.28 -0.60
N LYS A 23 35.55 29.84 0.41
CA LYS A 23 35.81 28.65 1.21
C LYS A 23 35.28 27.35 0.57
N TYR A 24 34.26 27.45 -0.28
CA TYR A 24 33.60 26.32 -0.95
C TYR A 24 33.32 26.67 -2.42
N PRO A 25 34.29 26.45 -3.33
CA PRO A 25 34.18 26.84 -4.73
C PRO A 25 33.13 26.03 -5.51
N LEU A 26 32.76 24.84 -5.03
CA LEU A 26 31.74 23.98 -5.66
C LEU A 26 30.31 24.23 -5.16
N GLY A 27 30.13 25.17 -4.21
CA GLY A 27 28.86 25.38 -3.51
C GLY A 27 28.56 24.30 -2.47
N VAL A 28 27.77 24.65 -1.46
CA VAL A 28 27.32 23.73 -0.40
C VAL A 28 25.81 23.54 -0.52
N ASN A 29 25.30 22.36 -0.20
CA ASN A 29 23.86 22.14 -0.17
C ASN A 29 23.24 22.97 0.97
N ARG A 30 22.09 23.58 0.73
CA ARG A 30 21.28 24.31 1.72
C ARG A 30 19.85 23.79 1.71
N PHE A 31 19.19 23.87 2.86
CA PHE A 31 17.74 23.75 2.98
C PHE A 31 17.10 25.12 2.87
N GLU A 32 16.06 25.23 2.05
CA GLU A 32 15.35 26.48 1.76
C GLU A 32 13.83 26.24 1.87
N CYS A 33 13.11 27.08 2.66
CA CYS A 33 11.64 27.11 2.63
C CYS A 33 11.22 27.89 1.36
N ARG A 34 10.27 27.36 0.59
CA ARG A 34 9.71 28.08 -0.57
C ARG A 34 8.79 29.24 -0.19
N THR A 35 8.37 29.28 1.06
CA THR A 35 7.34 30.22 1.56
C THR A 35 7.93 31.34 2.42
N CYS A 36 9.10 31.13 3.02
CA CYS A 36 9.75 32.13 3.87
C CYS A 36 11.27 32.15 3.59
N PRO A 37 11.98 33.25 3.90
CA PRO A 37 13.41 33.41 3.58
C PRO A 37 14.33 32.55 4.48
N TYR A 38 13.81 31.51 5.12
CA TYR A 38 14.58 30.60 5.95
C TYR A 38 15.54 29.78 5.09
N GLN A 39 16.83 29.89 5.39
CA GLN A 39 17.90 29.16 4.75
C GLN A 39 18.80 28.51 5.80
N TYR A 40 19.14 27.24 5.62
CA TYR A 40 20.03 26.50 6.50
C TYR A 40 21.10 25.75 5.69
N ILE A 41 22.38 26.04 5.95
CA ILE A 41 23.50 25.44 5.20
C ILE A 41 23.87 24.08 5.80
N LEU A 42 23.92 23.03 4.96
CA LEU A 42 24.33 21.69 5.34
C LEU A 42 25.86 21.61 5.41
N LYS A 43 26.40 21.33 6.60
CA LYS A 43 27.84 21.16 6.83
C LYS A 43 28.35 19.75 6.56
N SER A 44 27.48 18.74 6.59
CA SER A 44 27.81 17.33 6.43
C SER A 44 26.86 16.65 5.44
N GLY A 45 27.33 15.57 4.79
CA GLY A 45 26.47 14.70 4.00
C GLY A 45 25.39 14.07 4.88
N TRP A 46 24.16 14.03 4.38
CA TRP A 46 23.01 13.52 5.11
C TRP A 46 22.25 12.51 4.25
N SER A 47 21.93 11.36 4.83
CA SER A 47 21.06 10.36 4.22
C SER A 47 20.17 9.76 5.28
N GLU A 48 18.89 9.64 4.98
CA GLU A 48 17.93 8.91 5.80
C GLU A 48 17.45 7.70 5.00
N LYS A 49 17.53 6.52 5.63
CA LYS A 49 17.04 5.27 5.05
C LYS A 49 15.80 4.86 5.84
N THR A 50 14.65 4.92 5.20
CA THR A 50 13.41 4.42 5.79
C THR A 50 13.19 2.97 5.31
N PRO A 51 13.25 1.97 6.20
CA PRO A 51 12.87 0.62 5.82
C PRO A 51 11.36 0.58 5.56
N MET A 52 10.97 0.27 4.33
CA MET A 52 9.56 0.06 3.99
C MET A 52 9.14 -1.29 4.56
N LYS A 53 8.21 -1.29 5.51
CA LYS A 53 7.53 -2.54 5.91
C LYS A 53 6.57 -2.91 4.79
N GLN A 54 6.67 -4.14 4.30
CA GLN A 54 5.66 -4.68 3.39
C GLN A 54 4.32 -4.71 4.14
N LYS A 55 3.27 -4.16 3.53
CA LYS A 55 1.93 -4.30 4.09
C LYS A 55 1.59 -5.79 4.10
N GLU A 56 1.26 -6.32 5.26
CA GLU A 56 0.71 -7.66 5.36
C GLU A 56 -0.60 -7.66 4.57
N VAL A 57 -0.64 -8.48 3.51
CA VAL A 57 -1.86 -8.65 2.72
C VAL A 57 -2.79 -9.47 3.59
N GLU A 58 -3.70 -8.79 4.28
CA GLU A 58 -4.85 -9.43 4.91
C GLU A 58 -5.54 -10.28 3.84
N ASP A 59 -5.81 -11.55 4.15
CA ASP A 59 -6.53 -12.43 3.25
C ASP A 59 -7.88 -11.77 2.96
N VAL A 60 -8.08 -11.34 1.71
CA VAL A 60 -9.25 -10.59 1.22
C VAL A 60 -10.57 -11.34 1.52
N PHE A 61 -10.46 -12.62 1.87
CA PHE A 61 -11.56 -13.52 2.17
C PHE A 61 -11.91 -13.61 3.66
N GLY A 62 -11.20 -12.93 4.56
CA GLY A 62 -11.53 -12.96 5.98
C GLY A 62 -11.31 -14.32 6.65
N GLY A 63 -11.44 -14.32 7.98
CA GLY A 63 -11.29 -15.52 8.81
C GLY A 63 -12.36 -16.58 8.52
N LYS A 64 -12.22 -17.77 9.15
CA LYS A 64 -13.24 -18.84 9.06
C LYS A 64 -14.63 -18.41 9.52
N GLU A 65 -14.72 -17.36 10.34
CA GLU A 65 -15.97 -16.89 10.95
C GLU A 65 -16.78 -15.93 10.06
N GLU A 66 -16.14 -15.25 9.09
CA GLU A 66 -16.85 -14.31 8.20
C GLU A 66 -17.77 -15.01 7.19
N PHE A 67 -17.54 -16.30 6.93
CA PHE A 67 -18.40 -17.10 6.07
C PHE A 67 -19.60 -17.73 6.81
N ALA A 68 -19.74 -17.55 8.12
CA ALA A 68 -20.85 -18.16 8.86
C ALA A 68 -22.23 -17.62 8.42
N ASN A 69 -22.28 -16.36 7.96
CA ASN A 69 -23.49 -15.71 7.45
C ASN A 69 -23.48 -15.52 5.93
N ALA A 70 -22.49 -16.09 5.23
CA ALA A 70 -22.39 -15.94 3.79
C ALA A 70 -23.39 -16.84 3.07
N ASP A 71 -23.98 -16.34 1.99
CA ASP A 71 -24.89 -17.12 1.17
C ASP A 71 -24.18 -18.34 0.57
N SER A 72 -24.87 -19.48 0.62
CA SER A 72 -24.35 -20.75 0.10
C SER A 72 -25.11 -21.18 -1.14
N ILE A 73 -24.39 -21.66 -2.17
CA ILE A 73 -24.94 -22.23 -3.38
C ILE A 73 -24.61 -23.73 -3.47
N GLY A 74 -25.52 -24.50 -4.08
CA GLY A 74 -25.29 -25.91 -4.39
C GLY A 74 -24.38 -26.04 -5.61
N THR A 75 -23.11 -26.36 -5.41
CA THR A 75 -22.12 -26.57 -6.47
C THR A 75 -21.11 -27.62 -6.05
N GLN A 76 -20.72 -28.47 -6.98
CA GLN A 76 -19.77 -29.54 -6.72
C GLN A 76 -18.36 -28.96 -6.60
N CYS A 77 -17.66 -29.31 -5.51
CA CYS A 77 -16.29 -28.87 -5.32
C CYS A 77 -15.37 -29.46 -6.40
N PRO A 78 -14.52 -28.65 -7.07
CA PRO A 78 -13.58 -29.13 -8.08
C PRO A 78 -12.33 -29.81 -7.49
N ALA A 79 -12.22 -29.93 -6.17
CA ALA A 79 -11.08 -30.57 -5.53
C ALA A 79 -11.25 -32.10 -5.53
N GLU A 80 -10.29 -32.81 -6.11
CA GLU A 80 -10.26 -34.29 -6.22
C GLU A 80 -10.49 -35.02 -4.88
N ASN A 81 -10.16 -34.37 -3.75
CA ASN A 81 -10.27 -34.95 -2.41
C ASN A 81 -11.55 -34.52 -1.66
N CYS A 82 -12.51 -33.87 -2.32
CA CYS A 82 -13.69 -33.32 -1.65
C CYS A 82 -14.97 -33.45 -2.48
N ASN A 83 -15.89 -34.33 -2.03
CA ASN A 83 -17.23 -34.50 -2.60
C ASN A 83 -18.26 -33.56 -1.94
N GLY A 84 -17.86 -32.32 -1.65
CA GLY A 84 -18.75 -31.33 -1.05
C GLY A 84 -19.65 -30.69 -2.13
N ASP A 85 -20.96 -30.67 -1.88
CA ASP A 85 -21.98 -30.09 -2.78
C ASP A 85 -22.38 -28.65 -2.45
N ARG A 86 -21.74 -28.03 -1.44
CA ARG A 86 -22.05 -26.66 -1.00
C ARG A 86 -20.81 -25.79 -0.94
N ALA A 87 -20.93 -24.60 -1.50
CA ALA A 87 -19.91 -23.56 -1.43
C ALA A 87 -20.53 -22.23 -1.00
N TYR A 88 -19.78 -21.46 -0.20
CA TYR A 88 -20.08 -20.04 0.01
C TYR A 88 -19.74 -19.28 -1.26
N PHE A 89 -20.61 -18.39 -1.69
CA PHE A 89 -20.36 -17.54 -2.85
C PHE A 89 -20.33 -16.07 -2.45
N PHE A 90 -19.50 -15.31 -3.13
CA PHE A 90 -19.60 -13.86 -3.17
C PHE A 90 -19.20 -13.38 -4.55
N GLN A 91 -19.72 -12.23 -4.93
CA GLN A 91 -19.51 -11.69 -6.25
C GLN A 91 -18.75 -10.37 -6.13
N LEU A 92 -17.71 -10.20 -6.93
CA LEU A 92 -16.86 -9.00 -6.89
C LEU A 92 -16.61 -8.49 -8.31
N GLN A 93 -16.86 -7.19 -8.52
CA GLN A 93 -16.56 -6.54 -9.80
C GLN A 93 -15.07 -6.20 -9.88
N ILE A 94 -14.31 -7.06 -10.57
CA ILE A 94 -12.88 -6.86 -10.78
C ILE A 94 -12.54 -6.27 -12.16
N ARG A 95 -13.54 -6.07 -13.04
CA ARG A 95 -13.38 -5.61 -14.43
C ARG A 95 -14.29 -4.41 -14.74
N SER A 96 -14.23 -3.92 -16.00
CA SER A 96 -15.10 -2.84 -16.49
C SER A 96 -16.57 -3.15 -16.21
N ALA A 97 -17.40 -2.11 -16.07
CA ALA A 97 -18.83 -2.26 -15.79
C ALA A 97 -19.61 -3.03 -16.87
N ASP A 98 -19.04 -3.17 -18.07
CA ASP A 98 -19.65 -3.87 -19.20
C ASP A 98 -19.52 -5.41 -19.10
N GLU A 99 -18.64 -5.92 -18.24
CA GLU A 99 -18.47 -7.35 -18.01
C GLU A 99 -19.27 -7.82 -16.78
N PRO A 100 -19.86 -9.03 -16.82
CA PRO A 100 -20.59 -9.57 -15.69
C PRO A 100 -19.67 -9.76 -14.47
N MET A 101 -20.26 -9.73 -13.29
CA MET A 101 -19.53 -9.82 -12.04
C MET A 101 -18.92 -11.21 -11.84
N THR A 102 -17.64 -11.27 -11.47
CA THR A 102 -16.94 -12.55 -11.21
C THR A 102 -17.42 -13.16 -9.90
N THR A 103 -17.84 -14.42 -9.94
CA THR A 103 -18.24 -15.20 -8.76
C THR A 103 -17.03 -15.92 -8.17
N PHE A 104 -16.80 -15.71 -6.88
CA PHE A 104 -15.81 -16.42 -6.10
C PHE A 104 -16.50 -17.43 -5.20
N LEU A 105 -16.04 -18.67 -5.24
CA LEU A 105 -16.63 -19.80 -4.53
C LEU A 105 -15.61 -20.36 -3.54
N LYS A 106 -16.07 -20.70 -2.34
CA LYS A 106 -15.29 -21.37 -1.31
C LYS A 106 -16.05 -22.58 -0.79
N CYS A 107 -15.47 -23.77 -0.93
CA CYS A 107 -16.09 -25.00 -0.43
C CYS A 107 -16.27 -24.94 1.09
N THR A 108 -17.46 -25.33 1.55
CA THR A 108 -17.80 -25.43 2.98
C THR A 108 -16.98 -26.50 3.70
N THR A 109 -16.62 -27.60 3.01
CA THR A 109 -15.97 -28.77 3.61
C THR A 109 -14.43 -28.68 3.58
N CYS A 110 -13.83 -28.41 2.42
CA CYS A 110 -12.37 -28.41 2.26
C CYS A 110 -11.74 -27.02 2.23
N GLY A 111 -12.54 -25.95 2.14
CA GLY A 111 -12.04 -24.58 2.03
C GLY A 111 -11.34 -24.25 0.71
N ALA A 112 -11.37 -25.15 -0.29
CA ALA A 112 -10.87 -24.87 -1.63
C ALA A 112 -11.60 -23.67 -2.22
N ARG A 113 -10.85 -22.80 -2.90
CA ARG A 113 -11.37 -21.58 -3.53
C ARG A 113 -11.24 -21.71 -5.04
N TRP A 114 -12.28 -21.37 -5.76
CA TRP A 114 -12.26 -21.30 -7.21
C TRP A 114 -13.10 -20.13 -7.72
N ARG A 115 -12.95 -19.85 -9.01
CA ARG A 115 -13.58 -18.74 -9.69
C ARG A 115 -14.50 -19.32 -10.75
N GLU A 116 -15.69 -18.77 -10.87
CA GLU A 116 -16.62 -19.06 -11.95
C GLU A 116 -16.91 -17.73 -12.67
N ASN A 117 -17.00 -17.77 -14.00
CA ASN A 117 -17.16 -16.59 -14.84
C ASN A 117 -18.08 -16.90 -16.02
#